data_AF-A0A1G1FLU3-F1
#
_entry.id   AF-A0A1G1FLU3-F1
#
_cell.length_a   1.000
_cell.length_b   1.000
_cell.length_c   1.000
_cell.angle_alpha   90.00
_cell.angle_beta   90.00
_cell.angle_gamma   90.00
#
_symmetry.space_group_name_H-M   'P 1'
#
loop_
_entity.id
_entity.type
_entity.pdbx_description
1 polymer ?
#
loop_
_entity_poly.entity_id
_entity_poly.type
_entity_poly.pdbx_seq_one_letter_code
_entity_poly.pdbx_strand_id
1 'polypeptide(L)'
;MAVISKEDKKAAQGALEILLNSLPRSEKGIHSIAYSFGLICREAGIPVEQATAVIMSWGERLRAFPNFRELFPLYKKPAFFRYQVRYAVQSAYKRPQDTPSSLRFKTLTGQNPPAASFWDKLPESKKRYRDRKPPAD
;
A
#
# COMPACT_ATOMS: atom_id res chain seq x y z
N MET A 1 -17.92 11.92 2.79
CA MET A 1 -16.85 10.95 3.07
C MET A 1 -17.50 9.68 3.60
N ALA A 2 -17.26 8.52 2.99
CA ALA A 2 -17.80 7.26 3.53
C ALA A 2 -17.19 7.03 4.91
N VAL A 3 -18.04 6.83 5.92
CA VAL A 3 -17.60 6.50 7.28
C VAL A 3 -17.05 5.09 7.22
N ILE A 4 -15.74 4.94 7.39
CA ILE A 4 -15.12 3.61 7.40
C ILE A 4 -15.56 2.85 8.66
N SER A 5 -15.94 1.58 8.51
CA SER A 5 -16.44 0.79 9.64
C SER A 5 -15.32 0.51 10.66
N LYS A 6 -15.70 0.21 11.91
CA LYS A 6 -14.73 -0.20 12.95
C LYS A 6 -13.99 -1.49 12.54
N GLU A 7 -14.68 -2.38 11.83
CA GLU A 7 -14.13 -3.63 11.30
C GLU A 7 -13.07 -3.36 10.23
N ASP A 8 -13.36 -2.45 9.30
CA ASP A 8 -12.42 -2.04 8.26
C ASP A 8 -11.18 -1.37 8.85
N LYS A 9 -11.30 -0.59 9.93
CA LYS A 9 -10.13 -0.03 10.63
C LYS A 9 -9.25 -1.11 11.22
N LYS A 10 -9.85 -2.13 11.85
CA LYS A 10 -9.12 -3.27 12.43
C LYS A 10 -8.45 -4.09 11.33
N ALA A 11 -9.17 -4.34 10.23
CA ALA A 11 -8.64 -5.04 9.06
C ALA A 11 -7.50 -4.27 8.40
N ALA A 12 -7.61 -2.94 8.31
CA ALA A 12 -6.53 -2.08 7.82
C ALA A 12 -5.31 -2.19 8.73
N GLN A 13 -5.45 -2.10 10.05
CA GLN A 13 -4.32 -2.26 10.98
C GLN A 13 -3.62 -3.60 10.78
N GLY A 14 -4.36 -4.71 10.74
CA GLY A 14 -3.79 -6.04 10.48
C GLY A 14 -3.09 -6.12 9.12
N ALA A 15 -3.66 -5.50 8.09
CA ALA A 15 -3.06 -5.47 6.75
C ALA A 15 -1.73 -4.69 6.74
N LEU A 16 -1.68 -3.55 7.43
CA LEU A 16 -0.49 -2.73 7.57
C LEU A 16 0.62 -3.50 8.31
N GLU A 17 0.29 -4.19 9.40
CA GLU A 17 1.23 -5.03 10.14
C GLU A 17 1.83 -6.14 9.27
N ILE A 18 1.00 -6.88 8.54
CA ILE A 18 1.45 -7.92 7.61
C ILE A 18 2.38 -7.34 6.54
N LEU A 19 2.03 -6.19 5.94
CA LEU A 19 2.85 -5.53 4.93
C LEU A 19 4.22 -5.12 5.47
N LEU A 20 4.27 -4.49 6.64
CA LEU A 20 5.51 -4.00 7.23
C LEU A 20 6.41 -5.14 7.75
N ASN A 21 5.83 -6.30 8.09
CA ASN A 21 6.58 -7.49 8.46
C ASN A 21 7.04 -8.33 7.25
N SER A 22 6.57 -8.00 6.04
CA SER A 22 6.97 -8.70 4.83
C SER A 22 8.32 -8.17 4.32
N LEU A 23 9.28 -9.08 4.12
CA LEU A 23 10.58 -8.70 3.56
C LEU A 23 10.45 -8.46 2.05
N PRO A 24 10.82 -7.27 1.55
CA PRO A 24 10.79 -7.00 0.12
C PRO A 24 11.79 -7.88 -0.62
N ARG A 25 11.36 -8.47 -1.73
CA ARG A 25 12.22 -9.33 -2.59
C ARG A 25 13.06 -8.55 -3.58
N SER A 26 12.79 -7.25 -3.74
CA SER A 26 13.48 -6.36 -4.67
C SER A 26 13.25 -4.90 -4.29
N GLU A 27 14.02 -4.00 -4.91
CA GLU A 27 13.89 -2.56 -4.73
C GLU A 27 12.52 -2.03 -5.17
N LYS A 28 12.00 -2.56 -6.28
CA LYS A 28 10.62 -2.29 -6.71
C LYS A 28 9.59 -2.82 -5.69
N GLY A 29 9.94 -3.89 -4.97
CA GLY A 29 9.18 -4.43 -3.85
C GLY A 29 9.07 -3.41 -2.70
N ILE A 30 10.16 -2.74 -2.34
CA ILE A 30 10.18 -1.69 -1.30
C ILE A 30 9.18 -0.59 -1.65
N HIS A 31 9.28 -0.04 -2.87
CA HIS A 31 8.35 0.97 -3.35
C HIS A 31 6.90 0.44 -3.35
N SER A 32 6.68 -0.79 -3.80
CA SER A 32 5.33 -1.39 -3.88
C SER A 32 4.71 -1.62 -2.50
N ILE A 33 5.50 -2.00 -1.48
CA ILE A 33 5.05 -2.11 -0.09
C ILE A 33 4.68 -0.71 0.43
N ALA A 34 5.57 0.27 0.32
CA ALA A 34 5.32 1.63 0.77
C ALA A 34 4.10 2.27 0.09
N TYR A 35 3.94 2.05 -1.21
CA TYR A 35 2.79 2.54 -1.97
C TYR A 35 1.49 1.85 -1.54
N SER A 36 1.48 0.53 -1.38
CA SER A 36 0.30 -0.22 -0.92
C SER A 36 -0.09 0.13 0.52
N PHE A 37 0.91 0.33 1.38
CA PHE A 37 0.75 0.86 2.73
C PHE A 37 0.04 2.23 2.70
N GLY A 38 0.50 3.15 1.84
CA GLY A 38 -0.13 4.46 1.68
C GLY A 38 -1.59 4.38 1.22
N LEU A 39 -1.92 3.48 0.30
CA LEU A 39 -3.31 3.28 -0.15
C LEU A 39 -4.21 2.79 0.98
N ILE A 40 -3.75 1.81 1.78
CA ILE A 40 -4.53 1.27 2.90
C ILE A 40 -4.70 2.34 3.99
N CYS A 41 -3.65 3.09 4.32
CA CYS A 41 -3.73 4.20 5.27
C CYS A 41 -4.74 5.27 4.82
N ARG A 42 -4.75 5.61 3.53
CA ARG A 42 -5.71 6.57 2.96
C ARG A 42 -7.14 6.07 3.10
N GLU A 43 -7.42 4.82 2.74
CA GLU A 43 -8.76 4.24 2.91
C GLU A 43 -9.16 4.18 4.38
N ALA A 44 -8.22 3.86 5.29
CA ALA A 44 -8.39 3.84 6.74
C ALA A 44 -8.62 5.22 7.39
N GLY A 45 -8.48 6.32 6.62
CA GLY A 45 -8.57 7.68 7.13
C GLY A 45 -7.37 8.10 7.98
N ILE A 46 -6.23 7.44 7.85
CA ILE A 46 -4.98 7.82 8.52
C ILE A 46 -4.39 9.03 7.79
N PRO A 47 -3.99 10.11 8.49
CA PRO A 47 -3.35 11.27 7.87
C PRO A 47 -2.03 10.91 7.18
N VAL A 48 -1.71 11.61 6.09
CA VAL A 48 -0.50 11.34 5.28
C VAL A 48 0.78 11.53 6.09
N GLU A 49 0.79 12.46 7.03
CA GLU A 49 1.91 12.74 7.93
C GLU A 49 2.18 11.54 8.84
N GLN A 50 1.13 10.96 9.42
CA GLN A 50 1.21 9.78 10.26
C GLN A 50 1.65 8.55 9.46
N ALA A 51 1.06 8.32 8.29
CA ALA A 51 1.47 7.24 7.39
C ALA A 51 2.93 7.38 6.96
N THR A 52 3.37 8.60 6.67
CA THR A 52 4.76 8.90 6.30
C THR A 52 5.71 8.60 7.45
N ALA A 53 5.40 9.01 8.67
CA ALA A 53 6.25 8.75 9.84
C ALA A 53 6.45 7.23 10.07
N VAL A 54 5.37 6.46 9.96
CA VAL A 54 5.40 4.99 10.15
C VAL A 54 6.24 4.33 9.06
N ILE A 55 6.03 4.65 7.78
CA ILE A 55 6.78 4.00 6.70
C ILE A 55 8.27 4.36 6.75
N MET A 56 8.61 5.56 7.22
CA MET A 56 9.99 5.99 7.39
C MET A 56 10.68 5.18 8.49
N SER A 57 10.01 4.95 9.61
CA SER A 57 10.51 4.06 10.67
C SER A 57 10.70 2.63 10.18
N TRP A 58 9.75 2.09 9.41
CA TRP A 58 9.91 0.79 8.75
C TRP A 58 11.11 0.78 7.80
N GLY A 59 11.28 1.83 6.99
CA GLY A 59 12.39 1.95 6.06
C GLY A 59 13.75 1.94 6.75
N GLU A 60 13.91 2.66 7.87
CA GLU A 60 15.17 2.63 8.62
C GLU A 60 15.43 1.26 9.27
N ARG A 61 14.39 0.57 9.77
CA ARG A 61 14.52 -0.82 10.24
C ARG A 61 14.96 -1.76 9.12
N LEU A 62 14.38 -1.61 7.92
CA LEU A 62 14.79 -2.38 6.76
C LEU A 62 16.25 -2.09 6.37
N ARG A 63 16.70 -0.83 6.47
CA ARG A 63 18.11 -0.47 6.21
C ARG A 63 19.09 -1.04 7.23
N ALA A 64 18.62 -1.33 8.44
CA ALA A 64 19.40 -1.98 9.48
C ALA A 64 19.47 -3.52 9.30
N PHE A 65 18.72 -4.12 8.36
CA PHE A 65 18.82 -5.56 8.11
C PHE A 65 20.22 -5.94 7.63
N PRO A 66 20.73 -7.11 8.07
CA PRO A 66 21.94 -7.69 7.50
C PRO A 66 21.82 -7.75 5.97
N ASN A 67 22.91 -7.42 5.27
CA ASN A 67 23.03 -7.50 3.82
C ASN A 67 22.10 -6.55 3.03
N PHE A 68 21.48 -5.54 3.66
CA PHE A 68 20.62 -4.58 2.96
C PHE A 68 21.29 -3.98 1.71
N ARG A 69 22.58 -3.63 1.80
CA ARG A 69 23.33 -3.03 0.68
C ARG A 69 23.60 -4.00 -0.47
N GLU A 70 23.64 -5.29 -0.18
CA GLU A 70 23.83 -6.36 -1.18
C GLU A 70 22.51 -6.67 -1.87
N LEU A 71 21.42 -6.74 -1.09
CA LEU A 71 20.07 -7.01 -1.58
C LEU A 71 19.47 -5.82 -2.34
N PHE A 72 19.84 -4.58 -1.99
CA PHE A 72 19.25 -3.35 -2.53
C PHE A 72 20.32 -2.30 -2.89
N PRO A 73 21.14 -2.56 -3.93
CA PRO A 73 22.32 -1.75 -4.27
C PRO A 73 22.01 -0.33 -4.77
N LEU A 74 20.82 -0.03 -5.31
CA LEU A 74 20.40 1.33 -5.67
C LEU A 74 20.13 2.20 -4.45
N TYR A 75 19.84 1.58 -3.30
CA TYR A 75 19.53 2.26 -2.04
C TYR A 75 20.73 2.41 -1.11
N LYS A 76 21.95 2.34 -1.66
CA LYS A 76 23.21 2.65 -0.95
C LYS A 76 23.17 4.02 -0.28
N LYS A 77 22.58 5.03 -0.94
CA LYS A 77 22.46 6.39 -0.40
C LYS A 77 21.22 6.50 0.51
N PRO A 78 21.39 6.78 1.83
CA PRO A 78 20.29 6.93 2.78
C PRO A 78 19.21 7.91 2.34
N ALA A 79 19.64 9.07 1.82
CA ALA A 79 18.74 10.15 1.41
C ALA A 79 17.84 9.73 0.24
N PHE A 80 18.38 8.99 -0.72
CA PHE A 80 17.62 8.52 -1.88
C PHE A 80 16.59 7.47 -1.47
N PHE A 81 16.97 6.50 -0.63
CA PHE A 81 16.04 5.52 -0.08
C PHE A 81 14.88 6.19 0.68
N ARG A 82 15.20 7.09 1.61
CA ARG A 82 14.21 7.86 2.37
C ARG A 82 13.25 8.62 1.47
N TYR A 83 13.79 9.28 0.44
CA TYR A 83 12.98 9.98 -0.55
C TYR A 83 12.01 9.03 -1.25
N GLN A 84 12.48 7.86 -1.72
CA GLN A 84 11.66 6.89 -2.45
C GLN A 84 10.52 6.32 -1.60
N VAL A 85 10.81 5.94 -0.36
CA VAL A 85 9.81 5.40 0.57
C VAL A 85 8.74 6.46 0.89
N ARG A 86 9.16 7.69 1.19
CA ARG A 86 8.24 8.81 1.42
C ARG A 86 7.40 9.13 0.18
N TYR A 87 8.05 9.20 -0.97
CA TYR A 87 7.42 9.54 -2.25
C TYR A 87 6.33 8.53 -2.61
N ALA A 88 6.56 7.24 -2.36
CA ALA A 88 5.57 6.18 -2.60
C ALA A 88 4.29 6.40 -1.80
N VAL A 89 4.40 6.66 -0.49
CA VAL A 89 3.22 6.96 0.35
C VAL A 89 2.52 8.24 -0.11
N GLN A 90 3.25 9.33 -0.30
CA GLN A 90 2.65 10.59 -0.74
C GLN A 90 1.94 10.45 -2.11
N SER A 91 2.49 9.63 -3.00
CA SER A 91 1.88 9.35 -4.31
C SER A 91 0.57 8.59 -4.19
N ALA A 92 0.45 7.66 -3.23
CA ALA A 92 -0.79 6.94 -2.97
C ALA A 92 -1.93 7.86 -2.50
N TYR A 93 -1.62 8.89 -1.71
CA TYR A 93 -2.60 9.89 -1.28
C TYR A 93 -3.02 10.83 -2.41
N LYS A 94 -2.12 11.14 -3.34
CA LYS A 94 -2.40 12.03 -4.49
C LYS A 94 -3.18 11.38 -5.62
N ARG A 95 -3.30 10.05 -5.64
CA ARG A 95 -3.93 9.28 -6.73
C ARG A 95 -5.25 8.64 -6.27
N PRO A 96 -6.36 9.40 -6.23
CA PRO A 96 -7.64 8.90 -5.71
C PRO A 96 -8.21 7.73 -6.52
N GLN A 97 -7.81 7.58 -7.79
CA GLN A 97 -8.24 6.48 -8.66
C GLN A 97 -7.62 5.13 -8.30
N ASP A 98 -6.48 5.13 -7.61
CA ASP A 98 -5.78 3.91 -7.23
C ASP A 98 -6.38 3.41 -5.92
N THR A 99 -6.74 2.13 -5.85
CA THR A 99 -7.35 1.50 -4.66
C THR A 99 -6.49 0.34 -4.16
N PRO A 100 -6.55 -0.02 -2.87
CA PRO A 100 -5.87 -1.21 -2.37
C PRO A 100 -6.33 -2.46 -3.14
N SER A 101 -5.38 -3.24 -3.66
CA SER A 101 -5.68 -4.48 -4.39
C SER A 101 -5.31 -5.70 -3.57
N SER A 102 -6.24 -6.66 -3.46
CA SER A 102 -6.02 -7.92 -2.75
C SER A 102 -4.93 -8.77 -3.41
N LEU A 103 -4.93 -8.83 -4.75
CA LEU A 103 -3.94 -9.56 -5.52
C LEU A 103 -2.53 -9.00 -5.29
N ARG A 104 -2.40 -7.66 -5.29
CA ARG A 104 -1.11 -7.00 -5.05
C ARG A 104 -0.64 -7.23 -3.61
N PHE A 105 -1.54 -7.12 -2.64
CA PHE A 105 -1.24 -7.45 -1.25
C PHE A 105 -0.69 -8.86 -1.13
N LYS A 106 -1.40 -9.85 -1.68
CA LYS A 106 -0.98 -11.26 -1.66
C LYS A 106 0.37 -11.50 -2.33
N THR A 107 0.63 -10.81 -3.43
CA THR A 107 1.93 -10.91 -4.13
C THR A 107 3.08 -10.36 -3.28
N LEU A 108 2.84 -9.29 -2.51
CA LEU A 108 3.85 -8.66 -1.67
C LEU A 108 4.10 -9.42 -0.38
N THR A 109 3.06 -10.01 0.23
CA THR A 109 3.13 -10.58 1.57
C THR A 109 3.12 -12.11 1.60
N GLY A 110 2.70 -12.75 0.51
CA GLY A 110 2.42 -14.19 0.47
C GLY A 110 1.13 -14.59 1.21
N GLN A 111 0.40 -13.63 1.79
CA GLN A 111 -0.78 -13.85 2.62
C GLN A 111 -2.03 -13.23 2.00
N ASN A 112 -3.20 -13.80 2.25
CA ASN A 112 -4.45 -13.16 1.86
C ASN A 112 -4.67 -11.89 2.72
N PRO A 113 -5.22 -10.80 2.14
CA PRO A 113 -5.54 -9.62 2.94
C PRO A 113 -6.63 -9.91 3.97
N PRO A 114 -6.62 -9.24 5.13
CA PRO A 114 -7.75 -9.24 6.06
C PRO A 114 -9.03 -8.77 5.37
N ALA A 115 -10.19 -9.33 5.73
CA ALA A 115 -11.46 -8.94 5.15
C ALA A 115 -11.77 -7.46 5.42
N ALA A 116 -11.89 -6.67 4.36
CA ALA A 116 -12.24 -5.25 4.44
C ALA A 116 -12.97 -4.80 3.18
N SER A 117 -13.84 -3.79 3.31
CA SER A 117 -14.66 -3.28 2.20
C SER A 117 -13.87 -2.49 1.14
N PHE A 118 -12.63 -2.11 1.45
CA PHE A 118 -11.81 -1.25 0.60
C PHE A 118 -10.95 -1.99 -0.42
N TRP A 119 -10.87 -3.32 -0.34
CA TRP A 119 -10.14 -4.12 -1.33
C TRP A 119 -10.86 -4.13 -2.66
N ASP A 120 -10.10 -3.96 -3.74
CA ASP A 120 -10.55 -4.11 -5.12
C ASP A 120 -11.80 -3.29 -5.47
N LYS A 121 -11.98 -2.16 -4.76
CA LYS A 121 -12.99 -1.16 -5.10
C LYS A 121 -12.79 -0.77 -6.57
N LEU A 122 -13.76 -1.13 -7.40
CA LEU A 122 -13.79 -0.70 -8.78
C LEU A 122 -13.95 0.82 -8.81
N PRO A 123 -13.09 1.56 -9.55
CA PRO A 123 -13.29 2.98 -9.75
C PRO A 123 -14.68 3.20 -10.36
N GLU A 124 -15.39 4.22 -9.90
CA GLU A 124 -16.77 4.55 -10.31
C GLU A 124 -16.96 4.56 -11.83
N SER A 125 -15.90 4.94 -12.58
CA SER A 125 -15.86 4.95 -14.04
C SER A 125 -16.07 3.58 -14.69
N LYS A 126 -15.67 2.49 -14.02
CA LYS A 126 -15.88 1.11 -14.49
C LYS A 126 -17.21 0.51 -14.03
N LYS A 127 -17.82 1.02 -12.96
CA LYS A 127 -19.18 0.61 -12.56
C LYS A 127 -20.20 0.95 -13.64
N ARG A 128 -20.13 2.18 -14.19
CA ARG A 128 -21.03 2.65 -15.27
C ARG A 128 -20.98 1.83 -16.55
N TYR A 129 -19.89 1.11 -16.83
CA TYR A 129 -19.80 0.23 -18.00
C TYR A 129 -20.41 -1.14 -17.77
N ARG A 130 -20.46 -1.63 -16.52
CA ARG A 130 -21.01 -2.96 -16.19
C ARG A 130 -22.53 -2.98 -16.11
N ASP A 131 -23.15 -1.83 -15.80
CA ASP A 131 -24.61 -1.67 -15.77
C ASP A 131 -25.24 -1.46 -17.16
N ARG A 132 -24.41 -1.29 -18.20
CA ARG A 132 -24.89 -1.35 -19.58
C ARG A 132 -24.97 -2.81 -20.00
N LYS A 133 -26.13 -3.43 -19.75
CA LYS A 133 -26.59 -4.62 -20.49
C LYS A 133 -26.31 -4.36 -21.98
N PRO A 134 -25.67 -5.28 -22.73
CA PRO A 134 -25.66 -5.14 -24.18
C PRO A 134 -27.13 -5.10 -24.66
N PRO A 135 -27.48 -4.29 -25.67
CA PRO A 135 -28.76 -4.43 -26.33
C PRO A 135 -28.86 -5.88 -26.81
N ALA A 136 -29.98 -6.53 -26.52
CA ALA A 136 -30.28 -7.82 -27.08
C ALA A 136 -30.61 -7.60 -28.56
N ASP A 137 -29.73 -8.07 -29.44
CA ASP A 137 -30.02 -8.39 -30.84
C ASP A 137 -29.70 -9.88 -31.05
#